data_AF-A0A136JY17-F1
#
_entry.id   AF-A0A136JY17-F1
#
_cell.length_a   1.000
_cell.length_b   1.000
_cell.length_c   1.000
_cell.angle_alpha   90.00
_cell.angle_beta   90.00
_cell.angle_gamma   90.00
#
_symmetry.space_group_name_H-M   'P 1'
#
loop_
_entity.id
_entity.type
_entity.pdbx_description
1 polymer ?
#
loop_
_entity_poly.entity_id
_entity_poly.type
_entity_poly.pdbx_seq_one_letter_code
_entity_poly.pdbx_strand_id
1 'polypeptide(L)'
;MLVSLVVILMGQSTEGFAKQKGKGVPRPEPELKIVEFSASPIPYHPQEGPFQFVATVQLPKEVDEQWMLEVSALVTSPSMTSLRFLSIRQPVNEHVQTNEATNGDAAPKRVRVDLTWDGLDHNKQQAPAGSYEYEVRVKLLSNGEKGQRTQMLSWPKRGKFAVKE
;
A
#
# COMPACT_ATOMS: atom_id res chain seq x y z
N MET A 1 -30.65 68.21 -19.37
CA MET A 1 -29.61 67.82 -18.39
C MET A 1 -29.52 66.30 -18.38
N LEU A 2 -28.28 65.79 -18.47
CA LEU A 2 -27.72 64.50 -18.05
C LEU A 2 -28.61 63.23 -18.06
N VAL A 3 -28.17 62.01 -18.40
CA VAL A 3 -26.99 61.35 -19.02
C VAL A 3 -27.17 59.87 -18.62
N SER A 4 -26.73 58.95 -19.49
CA SER A 4 -26.42 57.53 -19.20
C SER A 4 -27.57 56.53 -19.00
N LEU A 5 -27.88 55.83 -20.10
CA LEU A 5 -28.27 54.42 -20.06
C LEU A 5 -27.03 53.58 -20.38
N VAL A 6 -26.53 52.86 -19.38
CA VAL A 6 -25.42 51.89 -19.53
C VAL A 6 -26.00 50.62 -20.15
N VAL A 7 -25.60 50.31 -21.38
CA VAL A 7 -25.91 49.03 -22.03
C VAL A 7 -24.80 48.04 -21.66
N ILE A 8 -25.20 47.01 -20.91
CA ILE A 8 -24.37 45.89 -20.48
C ILE A 8 -24.11 44.99 -21.70
N LEU A 9 -22.85 44.92 -22.15
CA LEU A 9 -22.43 43.95 -23.16
C LEU A 9 -21.97 42.65 -22.47
N MET A 10 -22.66 41.58 -22.85
CA MET A 10 -22.53 40.20 -22.39
C MET A 10 -21.08 39.71 -22.33
N GLY A 11 -20.69 39.19 -21.17
CA GLY A 11 -19.51 38.34 -21.04
C GLY A 11 -19.72 37.04 -21.80
N GLN A 12 -18.87 36.78 -22.79
CA GLN A 12 -18.81 35.50 -23.46
C GLN A 12 -18.21 34.47 -22.50
N SER A 13 -19.07 33.65 -21.90
CA SER A 13 -18.67 32.43 -21.22
C SER A 13 -18.07 31.48 -22.25
N THR A 14 -16.75 31.34 -22.23
CA THR A 14 -16.06 30.27 -22.93
C THR A 14 -16.37 28.97 -22.19
N GLU A 15 -17.34 28.23 -22.70
CA GLU A 15 -17.60 26.85 -22.29
C GLU A 15 -16.35 26.01 -22.59
N GLY A 16 -15.54 25.79 -21.57
CA GLY A 16 -14.49 24.79 -21.60
C GLY A 16 -15.13 23.42 -21.75
N PHE A 17 -15.11 22.86 -22.95
CA PHE A 17 -15.42 21.45 -23.19
C PHE A 17 -14.42 20.59 -22.40
N ALA A 18 -14.80 20.17 -21.20
CA ALA A 18 -14.08 19.14 -20.47
C ALA A 18 -14.19 17.84 -21.29
N LYS A 19 -13.09 17.44 -21.94
CA LYS A 19 -12.99 16.13 -22.60
C LYS A 19 -13.34 15.06 -21.58
N GLN A 20 -14.48 14.41 -21.78
CA GLN A 20 -14.91 13.26 -21.00
C GLN A 20 -13.84 12.19 -21.16
N LYS A 21 -13.10 11.91 -20.07
CA LYS A 21 -12.05 10.88 -20.05
C LYS A 21 -12.73 9.55 -20.41
N GLY A 22 -12.39 9.01 -21.58
CA GLY A 22 -12.98 7.76 -22.07
C GLY A 22 -12.88 6.67 -20.99
N LYS A 23 -13.88 5.79 -20.92
CA LYS A 23 -13.86 4.62 -20.02
C LYS A 23 -12.57 3.84 -20.30
N GLY A 24 -11.58 4.01 -19.43
CA GLY A 24 -10.24 3.46 -19.61
C GLY A 24 -10.30 1.93 -19.56
N VAL A 25 -9.46 1.30 -20.38
CA VAL A 25 -9.20 -0.15 -20.31
C VAL A 25 -8.83 -0.50 -18.85
N PRO A 26 -9.42 -1.55 -18.25
CA PRO A 26 -9.05 -1.99 -16.91
C PRO A 26 -7.55 -2.25 -16.83
N ARG A 27 -6.89 -1.72 -15.78
CA ARG A 27 -5.47 -1.95 -15.58
C ARG A 27 -5.22 -3.45 -15.37
N PRO A 28 -4.28 -4.08 -16.08
CA PRO A 28 -3.95 -5.48 -15.84
C PRO A 28 -3.50 -5.68 -14.39
N GLU A 29 -3.83 -6.85 -13.83
CA GLU A 29 -3.42 -7.22 -12.48
C GLU A 29 -1.89 -7.42 -12.43
N PRO A 30 -1.19 -6.90 -11.40
CA PRO A 30 0.26 -7.05 -11.27
C PRO A 30 0.64 -8.52 -11.00
N GLU A 31 1.79 -8.97 -11.51
CA GLU A 31 2.29 -10.32 -11.23
C GLU A 31 2.71 -10.52 -9.77
N LEU A 32 3.28 -9.48 -9.15
CA LEU A 32 3.57 -9.42 -7.72
C LEU A 32 2.29 -9.16 -6.93
N LYS A 33 1.91 -10.09 -6.05
CA LYS A 33 0.60 -10.06 -5.37
C LYS A 33 0.70 -10.42 -3.90
N ILE A 34 -0.16 -9.82 -3.07
CA ILE A 34 -0.44 -10.33 -1.72
C ILE A 34 -1.61 -11.31 -1.83
N VAL A 35 -1.32 -12.61 -1.73
CA VAL A 35 -2.31 -13.68 -1.92
C VAL A 35 -3.05 -14.03 -0.65
N GLU A 36 -2.38 -13.93 0.50
CA GLU A 36 -3.00 -14.08 1.83
C GLU A 36 -2.56 -12.94 2.73
N PHE A 37 -3.44 -12.51 3.62
CA PHE A 37 -3.17 -11.39 4.51
C PHE A 37 -3.98 -11.51 5.80
N SER A 38 -3.33 -11.29 6.94
CA SER A 38 -3.99 -11.15 8.23
C SER A 38 -3.44 -9.94 9.00
N ALA A 39 -4.32 -9.31 9.79
CA ALA A 39 -4.00 -8.21 10.67
C ALA A 39 -4.63 -8.48 12.04
N SER A 40 -3.83 -8.56 13.11
CA SER A 40 -4.29 -8.99 14.42
C SER A 40 -3.38 -8.51 15.56
N PRO A 41 -3.90 -8.29 16.78
CA PRO A 41 -5.27 -8.55 17.23
C PRO A 41 -6.25 -7.41 16.86
N ILE A 42 -7.52 -7.74 16.65
CA ILE A 42 -8.60 -6.76 16.42
C ILE A 42 -9.71 -7.03 17.46
N PRO A 43 -9.99 -6.12 18.42
CA PRO A 43 -9.32 -4.83 18.63
C PRO A 43 -7.87 -4.99 19.08
N TYR A 44 -7.07 -3.94 18.86
CA TYR A 44 -5.70 -3.84 19.33
C TYR A 44 -5.66 -3.21 20.72
N HIS A 45 -5.00 -3.87 21.67
CA HIS A 45 -4.72 -3.35 23.00
C HIS A 45 -3.20 -3.21 23.15
N PRO A 46 -2.64 -1.99 23.21
CA PRO A 46 -1.19 -1.84 23.21
C PRO A 46 -0.46 -2.45 24.40
N GLN A 47 -1.16 -2.64 25.53
CA GLN A 47 -0.62 -3.28 26.72
C GLN A 47 -0.59 -4.83 26.63
N GLU A 48 -1.32 -5.42 25.68
CA GLU A 48 -1.45 -6.89 25.54
C GLU A 48 -0.43 -7.48 24.55
N GLY A 49 0.37 -6.63 23.90
CA GLY A 49 1.40 -7.05 22.96
C GLY A 49 1.38 -6.22 21.67
N PRO A 50 2.13 -6.65 20.65
CA PRO A 50 2.20 -5.92 19.40
C PRO A 50 1.05 -6.30 18.43
N PHE A 51 0.75 -5.38 17.51
CA PHE A 51 -0.12 -5.66 16.37
C PHE A 51 0.69 -6.22 15.20
N GLN A 52 0.24 -7.33 14.64
CA GLN A 52 0.92 -8.06 13.59
C GLN A 52 0.18 -7.91 12.26
N PHE A 53 0.95 -7.63 11.21
CA PHE A 53 0.53 -7.77 9.83
C PHE A 53 1.30 -8.94 9.22
N VAL A 54 0.58 -9.95 8.75
CA VAL A 54 1.20 -11.10 8.10
C VAL A 54 0.71 -11.19 6.67
N ALA A 55 1.66 -11.19 5.72
CA ALA A 55 1.39 -11.23 4.29
C ALA A 55 2.08 -12.44 3.66
N THR A 56 1.31 -13.26 2.94
CA THR A 56 1.89 -14.22 1.99
C THR A 56 1.94 -13.54 0.61
N VAL A 57 3.14 -13.33 0.11
CA VAL A 57 3.41 -12.69 -1.17
C VAL A 57 3.67 -13.73 -2.23
N GLN A 58 2.99 -13.64 -3.36
CA GLN A 58 3.34 -14.37 -4.57
C GLN A 58 4.27 -13.52 -5.43
N LEU A 59 5.40 -14.12 -5.80
CA LEU A 59 6.39 -13.52 -6.69
C LEU A 59 6.02 -13.73 -8.17
N PRO A 60 6.49 -12.87 -9.08
CA PRO A 60 6.45 -13.11 -10.51
C PRO A 60 7.12 -14.42 -10.91
N LYS A 61 6.76 -14.97 -12.07
CA LYS A 61 7.38 -16.20 -12.59
C LYS A 61 8.89 -16.03 -12.78
N GLU A 62 9.27 -14.89 -13.32
CA GLU A 62 10.66 -14.48 -13.53
C GLU A 62 11.02 -13.38 -12.53
N VAL A 63 11.91 -13.70 -11.62
CA VAL A 63 12.46 -12.75 -10.64
C VAL A 63 13.95 -13.03 -10.48
N ASP A 64 14.74 -11.98 -10.52
CA ASP A 64 16.17 -12.05 -10.26
C ASP A 64 16.40 -12.25 -8.76
N GLU A 65 17.23 -13.23 -8.41
CA GLU A 65 17.51 -13.63 -7.03
C GLU A 65 18.23 -12.53 -6.23
N GLN A 66 18.89 -11.59 -6.91
CA GLN A 66 19.54 -10.43 -6.29
C GLN A 66 18.57 -9.30 -5.96
N TRP A 67 17.31 -9.41 -6.39
CA TRP A 67 16.30 -8.40 -6.05
C TRP A 67 15.89 -8.50 -4.60
N MET A 68 15.42 -7.37 -4.08
CA MET A 68 14.91 -7.25 -2.73
C MET A 68 13.39 -7.20 -2.77
N LEU A 69 12.76 -7.93 -1.87
CA LEU A 69 11.35 -7.80 -1.54
C LEU A 69 11.20 -6.80 -0.40
N GLU A 70 10.43 -5.74 -0.61
CA GLU A 70 10.03 -4.81 0.44
C GLU A 70 8.55 -5.00 0.74
N VAL A 71 8.22 -5.29 2.00
CA VAL A 71 6.85 -5.29 2.51
C VAL A 71 6.73 -4.17 3.51
N SER A 72 5.71 -3.32 3.35
CA SER A 72 5.51 -2.15 4.18
C SER A 72 4.05 -2.01 4.62
N ALA A 73 3.86 -1.45 5.81
CA ALA A 73 2.55 -1.11 6.35
C ALA A 73 2.55 0.35 6.80
N LEU A 74 1.53 1.10 6.39
CA LEU A 74 1.23 2.43 6.92
C LEU A 74 -0.03 2.33 7.79
N VAL A 75 0.10 2.67 9.06
CA VAL A 75 -1.01 2.77 10.02
C VAL A 75 -1.34 4.23 10.23
N THR A 76 -2.63 4.58 10.15
CA THR A 76 -3.11 5.96 10.12
C THR A 76 -4.36 6.14 10.96
N SER A 77 -4.33 7.10 11.88
CA SER A 77 -5.53 7.64 12.53
C SER A 77 -6.35 8.52 11.55
N PRO A 78 -7.68 8.63 11.69
CA PRO A 78 -8.53 9.47 10.85
C PRO A 78 -8.12 10.95 10.83
N SER A 79 -7.62 11.48 11.94
CA SER A 79 -7.10 12.85 12.04
C SER A 79 -5.71 13.02 11.40
N MET A 80 -5.06 11.91 11.01
CA MET A 80 -3.67 11.85 10.55
C MET A 80 -2.63 12.38 11.55
N THR A 81 -3.01 12.56 12.82
CA THR A 81 -2.12 13.04 13.87
C THR A 81 -1.29 11.92 14.50
N SER A 82 -1.81 10.70 14.48
CA SER A 82 -1.07 9.47 14.80
C SER A 82 -0.90 8.65 13.51
N LEU A 83 0.35 8.35 13.18
CA LEU A 83 0.78 7.68 11.95
C LEU A 83 2.00 6.82 12.27
N ARG A 84 2.12 5.63 11.67
CA ARG A 84 3.33 4.80 11.75
C ARG A 84 3.59 4.09 10.42
N PHE A 85 4.84 4.18 9.95
CA PHE A 85 5.30 3.40 8.80
C PHE A 85 6.22 2.28 9.27
N LEU A 86 5.91 1.05 8.85
CA LEU A 86 6.69 -0.15 9.08
C LEU A 86 7.18 -0.66 7.74
N SER A 87 8.42 -1.14 7.68
CA SER A 87 8.96 -1.72 6.45
C SER A 87 10.02 -2.75 6.81
N ILE A 88 9.98 -3.88 6.11
CA ILE A 88 11.06 -4.85 6.09
C ILE A 88 11.49 -5.05 4.64
N ARG A 89 12.80 -5.19 4.45
CA ARG A 89 13.42 -5.42 3.15
C ARG A 89 14.33 -6.63 3.26
N GLN A 90 14.09 -7.64 2.43
CA GLN A 90 14.86 -8.88 2.43
C GLN A 90 15.16 -9.35 1.00
N PRO A 91 16.27 -10.05 0.77
CA PRO A 91 16.53 -10.70 -0.51
C PRO A 91 15.41 -11.67 -0.88
N VAL A 92 15.10 -11.79 -2.17
CA VAL A 92 14.00 -12.65 -2.63
C VAL A 92 14.27 -14.12 -2.30
N ASN A 93 15.52 -14.59 -2.38
CA ASN A 93 15.92 -15.99 -2.28
C ASN A 93 15.91 -16.59 -0.86
N GLU A 94 16.08 -15.78 0.20
CA GLU A 94 16.28 -16.29 1.56
C GLU A 94 15.05 -16.98 2.17
N HIS A 95 13.84 -16.64 1.71
CA HIS A 95 12.58 -17.04 2.36
C HIS A 95 11.54 -17.61 1.38
N VAL A 96 11.98 -18.05 0.19
CA VAL A 96 11.07 -18.63 -0.80
C VAL A 96 10.59 -20.01 -0.36
N GLN A 97 9.27 -20.15 -0.26
CA GLN A 97 8.61 -21.45 -0.22
C GLN A 97 8.27 -21.85 -1.66
N THR A 98 8.81 -22.98 -2.09
CA THR A 98 8.47 -23.61 -3.37
C THR A 98 7.52 -24.75 -3.08
N ASN A 99 6.29 -24.67 -3.59
CA ASN A 99 5.38 -25.82 -3.57
C ASN A 99 5.71 -26.72 -4.76
N GLU A 100 5.61 -28.04 -4.61
CA GLU A 100 5.83 -28.94 -5.74
C GLU A 100 4.68 -28.80 -6.76
N ALA A 101 5.03 -28.69 -8.03
CA ALA A 101 4.07 -28.57 -9.13
C ALA A 101 3.47 -29.94 -9.48
N THR A 102 2.14 -30.02 -9.55
CA THR A 102 1.46 -31.28 -9.89
C THR A 102 1.33 -31.51 -11.42
N ASN A 103 1.62 -30.52 -12.27
CA ASN A 103 1.34 -30.59 -13.72
C ASN A 103 2.33 -29.77 -14.59
N GLY A 104 3.64 -29.99 -14.47
CA GLY A 104 4.65 -29.51 -15.43
C GLY A 104 4.92 -28.00 -15.52
N ASP A 105 4.05 -27.13 -15.00
CA ASP A 105 4.31 -25.68 -14.81
C ASP A 105 4.85 -25.47 -13.39
N ALA A 106 5.98 -24.78 -13.24
CA ALA A 106 6.58 -24.53 -11.93
C ALA A 106 5.59 -23.79 -11.02
N ALA A 107 5.42 -24.27 -9.78
CA ALA A 107 4.51 -23.63 -8.85
C ALA A 107 4.97 -22.20 -8.53
N PRO A 108 4.04 -21.25 -8.31
CA PRO A 108 4.40 -19.88 -8.00
C PRO A 108 5.17 -19.80 -6.68
N LYS A 109 6.33 -19.14 -6.72
CA LYS A 109 7.17 -18.88 -5.54
C LYS A 109 6.44 -17.96 -4.58
N ARG A 110 6.37 -18.33 -3.29
CA ARG A 110 5.72 -17.52 -2.24
C ARG A 110 6.68 -17.18 -1.12
N VAL A 111 6.47 -16.02 -0.51
CA VAL A 111 7.26 -15.53 0.63
C VAL A 111 6.30 -15.05 1.70
N ARG A 112 6.43 -15.57 2.92
CA ARG A 112 5.68 -15.09 4.09
C ARG A 112 6.49 -14.00 4.79
N VAL A 113 5.83 -12.88 5.10
CA VAL A 113 6.47 -11.73 5.73
C VAL A 113 5.59 -11.21 6.86
N ASP A 114 6.22 -10.97 8.00
CA ASP A 114 5.59 -10.49 9.21
C ASP A 114 6.09 -9.08 9.53
N LEU A 115 5.18 -8.13 9.70
CA LEU A 115 5.46 -6.79 10.20
C LEU A 115 4.82 -6.63 11.57
N THR A 116 5.56 -6.06 12.51
CA THR A 116 5.13 -5.90 13.90
C THR A 116 5.06 -4.42 14.25
N TRP A 117 3.91 -3.98 14.75
CA TRP A 117 3.71 -2.66 15.31
C TRP A 117 3.69 -2.75 16.84
N ASP A 118 4.55 -1.96 17.47
CA ASP A 118 4.65 -1.79 18.93
C ASP A 118 3.57 -0.89 19.53
N GLY A 119 2.64 -0.38 18.71
CA GLY A 119 1.60 0.55 19.15
C GLY A 119 2.09 2.00 19.31
N LEU A 120 3.31 2.32 18.86
CA LEU A 120 3.84 3.67 18.89
C LEU A 120 3.62 4.40 17.56
N ASP A 121 3.32 5.69 17.63
CA ASP A 121 3.24 6.56 16.45
C ASP A 121 4.63 7.03 15.96
N HIS A 122 4.65 7.97 15.01
CA HIS A 122 5.88 8.56 14.48
C HIS A 122 6.60 9.46 15.48
N ASN A 123 5.90 9.97 16.50
CA ASN A 123 6.46 10.74 17.61
C ASN A 123 6.95 9.83 18.75
N LYS A 124 6.87 8.51 18.57
CA LYS A 124 7.17 7.50 19.60
C LYS A 124 6.25 7.60 20.81
N GLN A 125 5.06 8.16 20.62
CA GLN A 125 4.01 8.20 21.63
C GLN A 125 3.07 7.01 21.46
N GLN A 126 2.43 6.59 22.54
CA GLN A 126 1.41 5.56 22.47
C GLN A 126 0.29 6.00 21.52
N ALA A 127 -0.08 5.15 20.56
CA ALA A 127 -1.20 5.40 19.69
C ALA A 127 -2.48 5.57 20.53
N PRO A 128 -3.17 6.72 20.46
CA PRO A 128 -4.38 6.95 21.24
C PRO A 128 -5.48 5.97 20.82
N ALA A 129 -6.39 5.67 21.75
CA ALA A 129 -7.57 4.87 21.45
C ALA A 129 -8.42 5.49 20.33
N GLY A 130 -8.97 4.65 19.46
CA GLY A 130 -9.76 5.12 18.32
C GLY A 130 -9.77 4.15 17.14
N SER A 131 -10.45 4.54 16.07
CA SER A 131 -10.38 3.80 14.79
C SER A 131 -9.09 4.14 14.07
N TYR A 132 -8.48 3.15 13.43
CA TYR A 132 -7.31 3.30 12.58
C TYR A 132 -7.55 2.60 11.24
N GLU A 133 -6.84 3.06 10.23
CA GLU A 133 -6.74 2.42 8.93
C GLU A 133 -5.31 1.91 8.73
N TYR A 134 -5.16 0.82 7.99
CA TYR A 134 -3.87 0.37 7.50
C TYR A 134 -3.86 0.26 5.98
N GLU A 135 -2.69 0.46 5.41
CA GLU A 135 -2.36 0.09 4.03
C GLU A 135 -1.07 -0.72 4.00
N VAL A 136 -1.13 -1.92 3.44
CA VAL A 136 0.02 -2.80 3.22
C VAL A 136 0.37 -2.85 1.74
N ARG A 137 1.65 -2.66 1.42
CA ARG A 137 2.19 -2.68 0.06
C ARG A 137 3.40 -3.57 -0.04
N VAL A 138 3.55 -4.20 -1.20
CA VAL A 138 4.75 -4.97 -1.56
C VAL A 138 5.42 -4.36 -2.78
N LYS A 139 6.75 -4.33 -2.75
CA LYS A 139 7.59 -3.90 -3.87
C LYS A 139 8.67 -4.91 -4.15
N LEU A 140 9.00 -5.08 -5.42
CA LEU A 140 10.27 -5.67 -5.84
C LEU A 140 11.23 -4.56 -6.24
N LEU A 141 12.44 -4.63 -5.71
CA LEU A 141 13.49 -3.63 -5.91
C LEU A 141 14.71 -4.31 -6.52
N SER A 142 15.22 -3.77 -7.63
CA SER A 142 16.52 -4.18 -8.14
C SER A 142 17.62 -3.34 -7.52
N ASN A 143 18.81 -3.93 -7.37
CA ASN A 143 20.01 -3.19 -7.04
C ASN A 143 20.57 -2.60 -8.34
N GLY A 144 20.80 -1.28 -8.37
CA GLY A 144 21.43 -0.60 -9.49
C GLY A 144 22.57 0.30 -9.02
N GLU A 145 23.39 0.77 -9.96
CA GLU A 145 24.55 1.64 -9.67
C GLU A 145 24.17 2.91 -8.89
N LYS A 146 22.96 3.43 -9.12
CA LYS A 146 22.42 4.64 -8.47
C LYS A 146 21.56 4.32 -7.24
N GLY A 147 21.69 3.12 -6.67
CA GLY A 147 20.86 2.63 -5.58
C GLY A 147 19.67 1.80 -6.06
N GLN A 148 18.80 1.45 -5.11
CA GLN A 148 17.68 0.55 -5.37
C GLN A 148 16.57 1.20 -6.18
N ARG A 149 16.03 0.44 -7.14
CA ARG A 149 14.96 0.89 -8.04
C ARG A 149 13.77 -0.04 -7.96
N THR A 150 12.58 0.54 -7.78
CA THR A 150 11.33 -0.22 -7.81
C THR A 150 11.08 -0.75 -9.22
N GLN A 151 11.00 -2.07 -9.33
CA GLN A 151 10.69 -2.77 -10.58
C GLN A 151 9.19 -3.11 -10.66
N MET A 152 8.61 -3.53 -9.54
CA MET A 152 7.22 -3.95 -9.50
C MET A 152 6.55 -3.57 -8.17
N LEU A 153 5.25 -3.38 -8.22
CA LEU A 153 4.39 -3.04 -7.10
C LEU A 153 3.17 -3.96 -7.09
N SER A 154 2.82 -4.47 -5.92
CA SER A 154 1.53 -5.13 -5.73
C SER A 154 0.40 -4.10 -5.66
N TRP A 155 -0.84 -4.55 -5.87
CA TRP A 155 -1.98 -3.80 -5.35
C TRP A 155 -1.92 -3.77 -3.81
N PRO A 156 -2.36 -2.65 -3.18
CA PRO A 156 -2.34 -2.54 -1.73
C PRO A 156 -3.44 -3.41 -1.09
N LYS A 157 -3.18 -3.90 0.12
CA LYS A 157 -4.22 -4.41 1.03
C LYS A 157 -4.56 -3.31 2.04
N ARG A 158 -5.85 -3.04 2.23
CA ARG A 158 -6.33 -2.00 3.13
C ARG A 158 -7.35 -2.57 4.11
N GLY A 159 -7.46 -1.96 5.27
CA GLY A 159 -8.48 -2.29 6.25
C GLY A 159 -8.52 -1.31 7.40
N LYS A 160 -9.40 -1.59 8.36
CA LYS A 160 -9.59 -0.78 9.56
C LYS A 160 -9.57 -1.65 10.80
N PHE A 161 -9.18 -1.08 11.92
CA PHE A 161 -9.22 -1.73 13.22
C PHE A 161 -9.38 -0.69 14.32
N ALA A 162 -9.80 -1.13 15.51
CA ALA A 162 -9.90 -0.29 16.68
C ALA A 162 -8.67 -0.48 17.56
N VAL A 163 -8.12 0.62 18.07
CA VAL A 163 -7.18 0.65 19.19
C VAL A 163 -7.99 0.97 20.45
N LYS A 164 -7.81 0.14 21.46
CA LYS A 164 -8.46 0.26 22.77
C LYS A 164 -7.40 0.33 23.87
N GLU A 165 -7.81 0.91 24.99
CA GLU A 165 -7.01 0.90 26.22
C GLU A 165 -6.97 -0.49 26.85
#